data_AF-A0A9W8L8A8-F1
#
_entry.id   AF-A0A9W8L8A8-F1
#
_cell.length_a   1.000
_cell.length_b   1.000
_cell.length_c   1.000
_cell.angle_alpha   90.00
_cell.angle_beta   90.00
_cell.angle_gamma   90.00
#
_symmetry.space_group_name_H-M   'P 1'
#
loop_
_entity.id
_entity.type
_entity.pdbx_description
1 polymer ?
#
loop_
_entity_poly.entity_id
_entity_poly.type
_entity_poly.pdbx_seq_one_letter_code
_entity_poly.pdbx_strand_id
1 'polypeptide(L)'
;ALVRSGITDPYELYQYFHISEVGNTTGSGLGGSRALRDVFKSRYLDNEAKSDILQETFISTVQAWVNMLLMSSSGPVKPAVGACATSVLSIDAAIETIQSGKAKVMIAGGVDDFVEESSVEFANMGATSNSVEEFARGRAPSEMSRPCTSTRNGFMEGHGAGIVTLMSASAAIEFGAPIYGIIAMSGTATDKQGQSVPAPGKGVLTSAREACEGNQPSRLLNFDYRRRQLQRQLSALEAWKQEEMDDLADMVDLPTDMVELSTMRYAGEVEKSYQRQRRSLQDTWGTEFWKNDPEFSPLRGSLAVWGLTADDIGLASFHGTSTVANDKNESDVLNTQLKHLDRTPGHVVPVVCQKWLTGHPKGPAASFMLNGVIQSLRTGLIPGNRNADNIGKELESFDYALYLSKSIQTSGIKAGLIKSFGFGQVGGELLVVHPDYLLATLTREQLDEYNAKLQQRSAKSERYWQDTLVGNHPFVQVKSHPPFTAEQEKSVYLNPLARAKYDSASGEYKF
;
A
#
# COMPACT_ATOMS: atom_id res chain seq x y z
N ALA A 1 4.39 -1.14 -12.28
CA ALA A 1 4.87 -1.15 -10.88
C ALA A 1 6.33 -1.62 -10.80
N LEU A 2 6.65 -2.87 -11.15
CA LEU A 2 8.01 -3.44 -11.04
C LEU A 2 9.14 -2.59 -11.63
N VAL A 3 9.01 -2.14 -12.89
CA VAL A 3 10.03 -1.28 -13.53
C VAL A 3 10.24 0.03 -12.75
N ARG A 4 9.18 0.61 -12.18
CA ARG A 4 9.28 1.79 -11.32
C ARG A 4 9.95 1.45 -9.98
N SER A 5 9.93 0.20 -9.54
CA SER A 5 10.63 -0.30 -8.36
C SER A 5 12.06 -0.78 -8.66
N GLY A 6 12.64 -0.45 -9.82
CA GLY A 6 14.00 -0.89 -10.16
C GLY A 6 14.10 -2.36 -10.60
N ILE A 7 12.97 -3.01 -10.89
CA ILE A 7 12.87 -4.43 -11.24
C ILE A 7 12.47 -4.54 -12.72
N THR A 8 13.45 -4.80 -13.58
CA THR A 8 13.23 -4.99 -15.03
C THR A 8 13.01 -6.45 -15.41
N ASP A 9 13.55 -7.37 -14.61
CA ASP A 9 13.25 -8.80 -14.67
C ASP A 9 12.69 -9.24 -13.31
N PRO A 10 11.44 -9.70 -13.21
CA PRO A 10 10.86 -10.16 -11.95
C PRO A 10 11.68 -11.25 -11.24
N TYR A 11 12.40 -12.09 -11.97
CA TYR A 11 13.16 -13.20 -11.37
C TYR A 11 14.42 -12.72 -10.63
N GLU A 12 14.81 -11.46 -10.81
CA GLU A 12 15.85 -10.82 -10.00
C GLU A 12 15.52 -10.84 -8.50
N LEU A 13 14.23 -10.79 -8.15
CA LEU A 13 13.78 -10.90 -6.76
C LEU A 13 14.27 -12.18 -6.10
N TYR A 14 14.41 -13.27 -6.86
CA TYR A 14 14.80 -14.58 -6.33
C TYR A 14 16.29 -14.72 -6.05
N GLN A 15 17.11 -13.72 -6.41
CA GLN A 15 18.48 -13.62 -5.90
C GLN A 15 18.52 -13.22 -4.42
N TYR A 16 17.50 -12.50 -3.96
CA TYR A 16 17.46 -11.91 -2.62
C TYR A 16 16.47 -12.64 -1.71
N PHE A 17 15.31 -12.97 -2.24
CA PHE A 17 14.18 -13.51 -1.49
C PHE A 17 13.85 -14.92 -1.95
N HIS A 18 13.35 -15.74 -1.03
CA HIS A 18 12.86 -17.06 -1.40
C HIS A 18 11.60 -16.92 -2.26
N ILE A 19 11.33 -17.89 -3.14
CA ILE A 19 10.21 -17.82 -4.08
C ILE A 19 8.83 -17.78 -3.38
N SER A 20 8.77 -18.29 -2.15
CA SER A 20 7.58 -18.21 -1.29
C SER A 20 7.38 -16.85 -0.61
N GLU A 21 8.35 -15.94 -0.69
CA GLU A 21 8.31 -14.64 -0.01
C GLU A 21 7.87 -13.49 -0.95
N VAL A 22 7.45 -13.81 -2.17
CA VAL A 22 6.93 -12.86 -3.16
C VAL A 22 5.47 -13.19 -3.45
N GLY A 23 4.55 -12.30 -3.11
CA GLY A 23 3.10 -12.55 -3.21
C GLY A 23 2.31 -11.48 -3.95
N ASN A 24 0.99 -11.71 -4.06
CA ASN A 24 0.05 -10.84 -4.75
C ASN A 24 -1.30 -10.76 -4.01
N THR A 25 -1.83 -9.55 -3.86
CA THR A 25 -3.15 -9.29 -3.25
C THR A 25 -4.09 -8.49 -4.15
N THR A 26 -3.67 -8.17 -5.38
CA THR A 26 -4.39 -7.30 -6.33
C THR A 26 -5.84 -7.71 -6.46
N GLY A 27 -6.77 -6.80 -6.13
CA GLY A 27 -8.19 -7.10 -6.15
C GLY A 27 -8.93 -6.56 -7.37
N SER A 28 -10.22 -6.87 -7.44
CA SER A 28 -11.18 -6.24 -8.35
C SER A 28 -12.54 -6.15 -7.67
N GLY A 29 -13.33 -5.13 -8.00
CA GLY A 29 -14.70 -5.02 -7.50
C GLY A 29 -15.66 -5.96 -8.23
N LEU A 30 -15.50 -6.12 -9.55
CA LEU A 30 -16.43 -6.86 -10.41
C LEU A 30 -15.80 -8.01 -11.20
N GLY A 31 -14.47 -8.17 -11.17
CA GLY A 31 -13.75 -9.21 -11.90
C GLY A 31 -13.76 -9.00 -13.41
N GLY A 32 -13.73 -10.10 -14.17
CA GLY A 32 -13.74 -10.06 -15.64
C GLY A 32 -15.11 -9.74 -16.22
N SER A 33 -15.55 -8.49 -16.16
CA SER A 33 -16.92 -8.10 -16.55
C SER A 33 -17.29 -8.43 -18.01
N ARG A 34 -16.33 -8.37 -18.94
CA ARG A 34 -16.56 -8.79 -20.33
C ARG A 34 -16.77 -10.30 -20.45
N ALA A 35 -15.99 -11.09 -19.72
CA ALA A 35 -16.15 -12.54 -19.68
C ALA A 35 -17.49 -12.92 -19.02
N LEU A 36 -17.93 -12.18 -17.99
CA LEU A 36 -19.26 -12.36 -17.38
C LEU A 36 -20.38 -12.11 -18.40
N ARG A 37 -20.28 -11.04 -19.21
CA ARG A 37 -21.23 -10.81 -20.30
C ARG A 37 -21.25 -11.97 -21.29
N ASP A 38 -20.09 -12.51 -21.64
CA ASP A 38 -20.03 -13.63 -22.58
C ASP A 38 -20.66 -14.91 -22.01
N VAL A 39 -20.44 -15.19 -20.72
CA VAL A 39 -21.06 -16.32 -20.01
C VAL A 39 -22.59 -16.20 -19.97
N PHE A 40 -23.13 -15.02 -19.63
CA PHE A 40 -24.57 -14.87 -19.38
C PHE A 40 -25.38 -14.41 -20.60
N LYS A 41 -24.87 -13.45 -21.37
CA LYS A 41 -25.59 -12.82 -22.50
C LYS A 41 -25.20 -13.45 -23.83
N SER A 42 -23.91 -13.54 -24.14
CA SER A 42 -23.47 -14.08 -25.44
C SER A 42 -23.89 -15.53 -25.62
N ARG A 43 -23.70 -16.39 -24.59
CA ARG A 43 -24.16 -17.79 -24.63
C ARG A 43 -25.68 -17.94 -24.71
N TYR A 44 -26.43 -17.11 -23.98
CA TYR A 44 -27.91 -17.14 -24.03
C TYR A 44 -28.44 -16.82 -25.43
N LEU A 45 -27.74 -15.95 -26.17
CA LEU A 45 -28.04 -15.59 -27.55
C LEU A 45 -27.42 -16.54 -28.59
N ASP A 46 -26.84 -17.67 -28.15
CA ASP A 46 -26.16 -18.65 -29.00
C ASP A 46 -24.97 -18.08 -29.81
N ASN A 47 -24.37 -16.99 -29.32
CA ASN A 47 -23.14 -16.45 -29.89
C ASN A 47 -21.92 -17.29 -29.47
N GLU A 48 -20.91 -17.35 -30.34
CA GLU A 48 -19.63 -17.99 -30.02
C GLU A 48 -18.92 -17.26 -28.87
N ALA A 49 -18.47 -18.03 -27.89
CA ALA A 49 -17.57 -17.60 -26.82
C ALA A 49 -16.50 -18.68 -26.61
N LYS A 50 -15.38 -18.33 -25.96
CA LYS A 50 -14.34 -19.33 -25.63
C LYS A 50 -14.89 -20.41 -24.69
N SER A 51 -14.39 -21.65 -24.81
CA SER A 51 -14.83 -22.76 -23.96
C SER A 51 -14.42 -22.60 -22.50
N ASP A 52 -13.29 -21.92 -22.25
CA ASP A 52 -12.71 -21.66 -20.93
C ASP A 52 -13.09 -20.29 -20.35
N ILE A 53 -14.02 -19.56 -21.00
CA ILE A 53 -14.34 -18.16 -20.64
C ILE A 53 -14.75 -17.95 -19.17
N LEU A 54 -15.28 -18.99 -18.52
CA LEU A 54 -15.64 -18.94 -17.10
C LEU A 54 -14.43 -18.59 -16.22
N GLN A 55 -13.24 -19.12 -16.52
CA GLN A 55 -12.05 -18.85 -15.71
C GLN A 55 -11.69 -17.35 -15.73
N GLU A 56 -11.95 -16.66 -16.84
CA GLU A 56 -11.65 -15.23 -17.01
C GLU A 56 -12.64 -14.34 -16.24
N THR A 57 -13.72 -14.89 -15.68
CA THR A 57 -14.65 -14.14 -14.85
C THR A 57 -14.13 -13.92 -13.43
N PHE A 58 -13.28 -14.83 -12.92
CA PHE A 58 -12.87 -14.81 -11.53
C PHE A 58 -11.94 -13.63 -11.22
N ILE A 59 -12.17 -12.98 -10.08
CA ILE A 59 -11.35 -11.87 -9.59
C ILE A 59 -9.88 -12.29 -9.40
N SER A 60 -9.66 -13.54 -8.96
CA SER A 60 -8.32 -14.10 -8.75
C SER A 60 -7.53 -14.32 -10.04
N THR A 61 -8.17 -14.40 -11.21
CA THR A 61 -7.52 -14.73 -12.48
C THR A 61 -6.53 -13.66 -12.92
N VAL A 62 -6.74 -12.39 -12.53
CA VAL A 62 -5.75 -11.32 -12.76
C VAL A 62 -4.43 -11.63 -12.05
N GLN A 63 -4.48 -12.13 -10.81
CA GLN A 63 -3.27 -12.51 -10.08
C GLN A 63 -2.64 -13.76 -10.68
N ALA A 64 -3.46 -14.72 -11.09
CA ALA A 64 -3.00 -15.94 -11.74
C ALA A 64 -2.21 -15.63 -13.01
N TRP A 65 -2.73 -14.76 -13.89
CA TRP A 65 -2.03 -14.33 -15.10
C TRP A 65 -0.73 -13.58 -14.79
N VAL A 66 -0.73 -12.67 -13.81
CA VAL A 66 0.51 -12.00 -13.37
C VAL A 66 1.54 -13.01 -12.89
N ASN A 67 1.12 -14.06 -12.17
CA ASN A 67 2.04 -15.09 -11.71
C ASN A 67 2.56 -15.96 -12.84
N MET A 68 1.66 -16.50 -13.65
CA MET A 68 1.96 -17.43 -14.74
C MET A 68 2.79 -16.79 -15.86
N LEU A 69 2.61 -15.50 -16.13
CA LEU A 69 3.28 -14.81 -17.22
C LEU A 69 4.54 -14.05 -16.81
N LEU A 70 4.68 -13.65 -15.54
CA LEU A 70 5.74 -12.74 -15.11
C LEU A 70 6.49 -13.21 -13.86
N MET A 71 5.77 -13.49 -12.78
CA MET A 71 6.41 -13.64 -11.47
C MET A 71 6.93 -15.05 -11.22
N SER A 72 6.16 -16.09 -11.58
CA SER A 72 6.42 -17.48 -11.20
C SER A 72 6.70 -17.66 -9.70
N SER A 73 6.09 -16.85 -8.85
CA SER A 73 6.27 -16.98 -7.40
C SER A 73 5.40 -18.09 -6.83
N SER A 74 5.80 -18.61 -5.67
CA SER A 74 5.06 -19.59 -4.87
C SER A 74 4.70 -19.00 -3.51
N GLY A 75 4.51 -17.67 -3.47
CA GLY A 75 4.18 -16.93 -2.26
C GLY A 75 2.68 -16.70 -2.06
N PRO A 76 2.30 -15.88 -1.07
CA PRO A 76 0.90 -15.66 -0.72
C PRO A 76 0.07 -15.05 -1.86
N VAL A 77 -1.13 -15.58 -2.07
CA VAL A 77 -2.13 -15.10 -3.03
C VAL A 77 -3.43 -14.83 -2.28
N LYS A 78 -3.88 -13.57 -2.22
CA LYS A 78 -5.06 -13.14 -1.44
C LYS A 78 -5.89 -12.11 -2.22
N PRO A 79 -6.77 -12.52 -3.15
CA PRO A 79 -7.65 -11.60 -3.89
C PRO A 79 -8.60 -10.85 -2.97
N ALA A 80 -8.50 -9.52 -2.99
CA ALA A 80 -9.38 -8.63 -2.25
C ALA A 80 -10.59 -8.22 -3.08
N VAL A 81 -11.74 -8.07 -2.41
CA VAL A 81 -12.98 -7.54 -2.99
C VAL A 81 -13.58 -6.56 -1.97
N GLY A 82 -13.71 -5.30 -2.35
CA GLY A 82 -14.25 -4.24 -1.51
C GLY A 82 -14.96 -3.15 -2.29
N ALA A 83 -15.57 -3.50 -3.43
CA ALA A 83 -16.14 -2.56 -4.38
C ALA A 83 -15.15 -1.41 -4.66
N CYS A 84 -15.56 -0.15 -4.49
CA CYS A 84 -14.74 1.03 -4.72
C CYS A 84 -13.49 1.13 -3.82
N ALA A 85 -13.45 0.44 -2.68
CA ALA A 85 -12.35 0.45 -1.72
C ALA A 85 -11.42 -0.78 -1.83
N THR A 86 -11.60 -1.60 -2.87
CA THR A 86 -10.81 -2.83 -3.10
C THR A 86 -9.29 -2.60 -3.02
N SER A 87 -8.78 -1.51 -3.61
CA SER A 87 -7.35 -1.19 -3.55
C SER A 87 -6.84 -1.00 -2.12
N VAL A 88 -7.61 -0.37 -1.22
CA VAL A 88 -7.18 -0.20 0.19
C VAL A 88 -7.13 -1.56 0.88
N LEU A 89 -8.16 -2.41 0.70
CA LEU A 89 -8.16 -3.77 1.26
C LEU A 89 -6.98 -4.59 0.76
N SER A 90 -6.65 -4.50 -0.54
CA SER A 90 -5.49 -5.20 -1.10
C SER A 90 -4.19 -4.71 -0.46
N ILE A 91 -4.02 -3.39 -0.31
CA ILE A 91 -2.83 -2.80 0.32
C ILE A 91 -2.74 -3.20 1.80
N ASP A 92 -3.84 -3.17 2.54
CA ASP A 92 -3.93 -3.57 3.95
C ASP A 92 -3.55 -5.04 4.12
N ALA A 93 -4.17 -5.94 3.34
CA ALA A 93 -3.85 -7.37 3.35
C ALA A 93 -2.38 -7.65 2.96
N ALA A 94 -1.80 -6.87 2.05
CA ALA A 94 -0.39 -6.97 1.71
C ALA A 94 0.52 -6.55 2.87
N ILE A 95 0.19 -5.47 3.57
CA ILE A 95 0.93 -5.00 4.76
C ILE A 95 0.90 -6.06 5.86
N GLU A 96 -0.28 -6.60 6.19
CA GLU A 96 -0.41 -7.68 7.18
C GLU A 96 0.35 -8.95 6.78
N THR A 97 0.38 -9.26 5.48
CA THR A 97 1.14 -10.41 4.95
C THR A 97 2.65 -10.21 5.11
N ILE A 98 3.14 -8.99 4.94
CA ILE A 98 4.54 -8.65 5.18
C ILE A 98 4.86 -8.67 6.68
N GLN A 99 4.02 -8.02 7.50
CA GLN A 99 4.21 -7.94 8.96
C GLN A 99 4.15 -9.32 9.63
N SER A 100 3.33 -10.25 9.12
CA SER A 100 3.29 -11.63 9.62
C SER A 100 4.49 -12.50 9.18
N GLY A 101 5.42 -11.96 8.38
CA GLY A 101 6.60 -12.68 7.90
C GLY A 101 6.32 -13.68 6.77
N LYS A 102 5.09 -13.71 6.24
CA LYS A 102 4.70 -14.61 5.14
C LYS A 102 5.27 -14.17 3.79
N ALA A 103 5.60 -12.90 3.64
CA ALA A 103 6.23 -12.36 2.45
C ALA A 103 7.15 -11.18 2.78
N LYS A 104 8.09 -10.89 1.86
CA LYS A 104 8.95 -9.70 1.89
C LYS A 104 8.58 -8.72 0.78
N VAL A 105 7.96 -9.20 -0.29
CA VAL A 105 7.54 -8.41 -1.45
C VAL A 105 6.09 -8.76 -1.78
N MET A 106 5.22 -7.76 -1.89
CA MET A 106 3.82 -7.94 -2.26
C MET A 106 3.44 -7.00 -3.41
N ILE A 107 2.81 -7.56 -4.43
CA ILE A 107 2.07 -6.79 -5.44
C ILE A 107 0.67 -6.55 -4.88
N ALA A 108 0.21 -5.30 -4.90
CA ALA A 108 -1.08 -4.89 -4.37
C ALA A 108 -1.73 -3.84 -5.25
N GLY A 109 -3.05 -3.68 -5.12
CA GLY A 109 -3.82 -2.63 -5.77
C GLY A 109 -5.17 -3.14 -6.26
N GLY A 110 -5.66 -2.56 -7.36
CA GLY A 110 -6.96 -2.89 -7.90
C GLY A 110 -7.07 -2.73 -9.42
N VAL A 111 -7.95 -3.51 -10.03
CA VAL A 111 -8.36 -3.43 -11.43
C VAL A 111 -9.88 -3.47 -11.53
N ASP A 112 -10.47 -2.68 -12.43
CA ASP A 112 -11.87 -2.84 -12.85
C ASP A 112 -12.05 -2.26 -14.26
N ASP A 113 -12.95 -2.86 -15.03
CA ASP A 113 -13.32 -2.42 -16.37
C ASP A 113 -14.62 -1.62 -16.39
N PHE A 114 -14.92 -0.95 -17.50
CA PHE A 114 -16.19 -0.27 -17.76
C PHE A 114 -16.95 -1.01 -18.86
N VAL A 115 -18.16 -1.47 -18.57
CA VAL A 115 -19.02 -2.21 -19.52
C VAL A 115 -20.46 -1.70 -19.47
N GLU A 116 -21.24 -2.06 -20.50
CA GLU A 116 -22.66 -1.68 -20.66
C GLU A 116 -23.47 -2.02 -19.40
N GLU A 117 -23.38 -3.26 -18.94
CA GLU A 117 -24.17 -3.78 -17.83
C GLU A 117 -23.86 -3.03 -16.52
N SER A 118 -22.59 -2.80 -16.20
CA SER A 118 -22.22 -2.07 -14.98
C SER A 118 -22.67 -0.61 -15.04
N SER A 119 -22.51 0.05 -16.19
CA SER A 119 -22.90 1.45 -16.37
C SER A 119 -24.41 1.65 -16.22
N VAL A 120 -25.21 0.74 -16.76
CA VAL A 120 -26.67 0.78 -16.63
C VAL A 120 -27.10 0.55 -15.18
N GLU A 121 -26.53 -0.44 -14.50
CA GLU A 121 -26.92 -0.71 -13.11
C GLU A 121 -26.51 0.40 -12.15
N PHE A 122 -25.34 1.03 -12.32
CA PHE A 122 -24.99 2.19 -11.51
C PHE A 122 -25.91 3.39 -11.76
N ALA A 123 -26.40 3.56 -12.99
CA ALA A 123 -27.39 4.59 -13.31
C ALA A 123 -28.76 4.27 -12.68
N ASN A 124 -29.20 3.01 -12.72
CA ASN A 124 -30.44 2.55 -12.06
C ASN A 124 -30.40 2.75 -10.55
N MET A 125 -29.21 2.65 -9.93
CA MET A 125 -28.99 2.96 -8.52
C MET A 125 -28.99 4.46 -8.20
N GLY A 126 -29.06 5.33 -9.20
CA GLY A 126 -28.93 6.79 -9.04
C GLY A 126 -27.54 7.23 -8.56
N ALA A 127 -26.51 6.42 -8.83
CA ALA A 127 -25.16 6.67 -8.31
C ALA A 127 -24.29 7.48 -9.28
N THR A 128 -24.45 7.25 -10.59
CA THR A 128 -23.72 7.99 -11.64
C THR A 128 -24.41 9.30 -12.02
N SER A 129 -23.63 10.26 -12.52
CA SER A 129 -24.17 11.52 -13.06
C SER A 129 -24.95 11.28 -14.35
N ASN A 130 -26.18 11.80 -14.44
CA ASN A 130 -26.97 11.74 -15.67
C ASN A 130 -26.45 12.73 -16.72
N SER A 131 -25.81 12.23 -17.78
CA SER A 131 -25.18 13.07 -18.81
C SER A 131 -26.17 13.99 -19.54
N VAL A 132 -27.42 13.58 -19.74
CA VAL A 132 -28.44 14.39 -20.42
C VAL A 132 -28.82 15.61 -19.56
N GLU A 133 -29.01 15.40 -18.27
CA GLU A 133 -29.27 16.50 -17.32
C GLU A 133 -28.08 17.44 -17.19
N GLU A 134 -26.87 16.89 -17.21
CA GLU A 134 -25.64 17.68 -17.12
C GLU A 134 -25.45 18.56 -18.36
N PHE A 135 -25.69 18.03 -19.57
CA PHE A 135 -25.72 18.84 -20.79
C PHE A 135 -26.82 19.90 -20.77
N ALA A 136 -28.01 19.58 -20.26
CA ALA A 136 -29.09 20.55 -20.11
C ALA A 136 -28.74 21.69 -19.13
N ARG A 137 -27.84 21.43 -18.17
CA ARG A 137 -27.25 22.43 -17.28
C ARG A 137 -26.03 23.15 -17.87
N GLY A 138 -25.69 22.88 -19.13
CA GLY A 138 -24.57 23.50 -19.84
C GLY A 138 -23.19 22.96 -19.48
N ARG A 139 -23.12 21.76 -18.87
CA ARG A 139 -21.84 21.16 -18.48
C ARG A 139 -21.20 20.38 -19.62
N ALA A 140 -19.94 20.65 -19.90
CA ALA A 140 -19.10 19.80 -20.74
C ALA A 140 -18.72 18.50 -20.01
N PRO A 141 -18.39 17.41 -20.73
CA PRO A 141 -17.98 16.15 -20.10
C PRO A 141 -16.78 16.32 -19.14
N SER A 142 -15.86 17.23 -19.46
CA SER A 142 -14.68 17.54 -18.63
C SER A 142 -15.00 18.09 -17.24
N GLU A 143 -16.22 18.61 -17.01
CA GLU A 143 -16.65 19.21 -15.75
C GLU A 143 -17.80 18.43 -15.06
N MET A 144 -18.18 17.26 -15.59
CA MET A 144 -19.22 16.42 -15.00
C MET A 144 -18.78 15.76 -13.68
N SER A 145 -17.48 15.42 -13.56
CA SER A 145 -16.89 14.99 -12.28
C SER A 145 -16.36 16.20 -11.52
N ARG A 146 -17.10 16.64 -10.49
CA ARG A 146 -16.77 17.86 -9.73
C ARG A 146 -16.96 17.66 -8.22
N PRO A 147 -16.09 16.86 -7.59
CA PRO A 147 -16.19 16.56 -6.16
C PRO A 147 -16.17 17.81 -5.29
N CYS A 148 -16.88 17.75 -4.16
CA CYS A 148 -16.99 18.81 -3.15
C CYS A 148 -17.64 20.13 -3.64
N THR A 149 -18.22 20.15 -4.85
CA THR A 149 -18.90 21.35 -5.38
C THR A 149 -20.37 21.42 -4.98
N SER A 150 -20.96 22.62 -5.04
CA SER A 150 -22.37 22.86 -4.72
C SER A 150 -23.33 22.20 -5.71
N THR A 151 -22.87 21.88 -6.93
CA THR A 151 -23.70 21.29 -7.99
C THR A 151 -23.32 19.85 -8.34
N ARG A 152 -22.53 19.18 -7.49
CA ARG A 152 -22.15 17.77 -7.68
C ARG A 152 -23.40 16.88 -7.72
N ASN A 153 -23.48 15.96 -8.68
CA ASN A 153 -24.72 15.26 -9.00
C ASN A 153 -24.53 13.77 -9.37
N GLY A 154 -23.57 13.10 -8.73
CA GLY A 154 -23.24 11.71 -9.03
C GLY A 154 -21.79 11.55 -9.48
N PHE A 155 -21.30 10.32 -9.46
CA PHE A 155 -19.94 10.03 -9.90
C PHE A 155 -19.87 9.80 -11.42
N MET A 156 -18.71 10.10 -12.01
CA MET A 156 -18.40 9.73 -13.39
C MET A 156 -17.65 8.39 -13.38
N GLU A 157 -18.20 7.34 -13.98
CA GLU A 157 -17.54 6.04 -14.01
C GLU A 157 -16.28 6.07 -14.89
N GLY A 158 -15.21 5.44 -14.41
CA GLY A 158 -13.96 5.23 -15.15
C GLY A 158 -13.54 3.76 -15.12
N HIS A 159 -12.38 3.45 -15.67
CA HIS A 159 -11.81 2.10 -15.69
C HIS A 159 -10.28 2.16 -15.60
N GLY A 160 -9.65 1.02 -15.30
CA GLY A 160 -8.20 0.89 -15.34
C GLY A 160 -7.65 -0.05 -14.28
N ALA A 161 -6.33 0.04 -14.08
CA ALA A 161 -5.62 -0.73 -13.08
C ALA A 161 -4.59 0.15 -12.37
N GLY A 162 -4.59 0.12 -11.04
CA GLY A 162 -3.60 0.79 -10.20
C GLY A 162 -2.89 -0.25 -9.36
N ILE A 163 -1.57 -0.36 -9.53
CA ILE A 163 -0.75 -1.39 -8.88
C ILE A 163 0.45 -0.74 -8.19
N VAL A 164 0.71 -1.18 -6.96
CA VAL A 164 1.89 -0.84 -6.16
C VAL A 164 2.70 -2.09 -5.81
N THR A 165 3.99 -1.92 -5.60
CA THR A 165 4.87 -2.95 -5.07
C THR A 165 5.28 -2.54 -3.66
N LEU A 166 4.87 -3.33 -2.67
CA LEU A 166 5.18 -3.12 -1.26
C LEU A 166 6.30 -4.08 -0.85
N MET A 167 7.21 -3.59 -0.03
CA MET A 167 8.29 -4.38 0.55
C MET A 167 8.41 -4.06 2.03
N SER A 168 8.94 -4.97 2.84
CA SER A 168 9.46 -4.56 4.14
C SER A 168 10.59 -3.53 3.93
N ALA A 169 10.73 -2.57 4.85
CA ALA A 169 11.76 -1.54 4.74
C ALA A 169 13.16 -2.15 4.61
N SER A 170 13.46 -3.19 5.40
CA SER A 170 14.71 -3.92 5.34
C SER A 170 14.94 -4.59 3.97
N ALA A 171 13.92 -5.23 3.39
CA ALA A 171 14.03 -5.83 2.06
C ALA A 171 14.25 -4.78 0.97
N ALA A 172 13.57 -3.64 1.04
CA ALA A 172 13.76 -2.54 0.08
C ALA A 172 15.18 -1.98 0.13
N ILE A 173 15.75 -1.81 1.33
CA ILE A 173 17.12 -1.32 1.54
C ILE A 173 18.15 -2.36 1.08
N GLU A 174 17.98 -3.63 1.47
CA GLU A 174 18.85 -4.75 1.07
C GLU A 174 18.91 -4.89 -0.45
N PHE A 175 17.74 -4.86 -1.08
CA PHE A 175 17.59 -4.92 -2.53
C PHE A 175 18.12 -3.65 -3.20
N GLY A 176 17.97 -2.47 -2.58
CA GLY A 176 18.28 -1.16 -3.18
C GLY A 176 17.14 -0.61 -4.05
N ALA A 177 15.88 -0.98 -3.76
CA ALA A 177 14.72 -0.45 -4.48
C ALA A 177 14.51 1.05 -4.21
N PRO A 178 14.00 1.84 -5.19
CA PRO A 178 13.52 3.18 -4.91
C PRO A 178 12.35 3.14 -3.92
N ILE A 179 12.49 3.88 -2.82
CA ILE A 179 11.46 3.99 -1.79
C ILE A 179 10.69 5.29 -2.02
N TYR A 180 9.42 5.16 -2.38
CA TYR A 180 8.59 6.30 -2.78
C TYR A 180 7.75 6.90 -1.65
N GLY A 181 7.54 6.14 -0.58
CA GLY A 181 6.74 6.51 0.57
C GLY A 181 6.64 5.34 1.54
N ILE A 182 6.36 5.65 2.80
CA ILE A 182 6.18 4.68 3.87
C ILE A 182 4.69 4.58 4.13
N ILE A 183 4.10 3.38 4.05
CA ILE A 183 2.72 3.19 4.54
C ILE A 183 2.79 3.01 6.05
N ALA A 184 2.59 4.10 6.79
CA ALA A 184 2.73 4.14 8.25
C ALA A 184 1.48 3.59 8.97
N MET A 185 0.32 3.62 8.30
CA MET A 185 -0.92 3.03 8.78
C MET A 185 -1.74 2.53 7.59
N SER A 186 -2.36 1.39 7.75
CA SER A 186 -3.52 0.96 6.98
C SER A 186 -4.62 0.52 7.95
N GLY A 187 -5.88 0.73 7.56
CA GLY A 187 -7.01 0.26 8.34
C GLY A 187 -8.27 0.22 7.52
N THR A 188 -9.11 -0.76 7.81
CA THR A 188 -10.43 -0.92 7.20
C THR A 188 -11.51 -1.00 8.27
N ALA A 189 -12.71 -0.56 7.93
CA ALA A 189 -13.83 -0.49 8.87
C ALA A 189 -15.16 -0.67 8.15
N THR A 190 -16.03 -1.49 8.75
CA THR A 190 -17.47 -1.44 8.52
C THR A 190 -18.10 -0.32 9.33
N ASP A 191 -19.39 -0.06 9.10
CA ASP A 191 -20.07 1.07 9.73
C ASP A 191 -20.97 0.61 10.89
N LYS A 192 -22.23 0.28 10.59
CA LYS A 192 -23.28 0.04 11.59
C LYS A 192 -24.51 -0.62 10.96
N GLN A 193 -25.49 -0.98 11.78
CA GLN A 193 -26.80 -1.42 11.29
C GLN A 193 -27.42 -0.39 10.33
N GLY A 194 -27.90 -0.86 9.19
CA GLY A 194 -28.58 -0.05 8.17
C GLY A 194 -29.17 -0.92 7.08
N GLN A 195 -30.01 -0.33 6.23
CA GLN A 195 -30.69 -1.03 5.13
C GLN A 195 -30.25 -0.54 3.73
N SER A 196 -29.25 0.34 3.66
CA SER A 196 -28.74 0.91 2.41
C SER A 196 -27.27 0.55 2.21
N VAL A 197 -27.02 -0.48 1.40
CA VAL A 197 -25.67 -0.95 1.01
C VAL A 197 -24.77 0.14 0.38
N PRO A 198 -25.26 1.05 -0.48
CA PRO A 198 -24.40 2.06 -1.11
C PRO A 198 -24.16 3.30 -0.23
N ALA A 199 -24.76 3.38 0.96
CA ALA A 199 -24.59 4.55 1.82
C ALA A 199 -23.18 4.56 2.44
N PRO A 200 -22.40 5.65 2.29
CA PRO A 200 -21.13 5.77 2.97
C PRO A 200 -21.36 6.02 4.46
N GLY A 201 -20.54 5.41 5.32
CA GLY A 201 -20.58 5.63 6.76
C GLY A 201 -19.27 6.16 7.34
N LYS A 202 -19.17 6.07 8.66
CA LYS A 202 -18.15 6.75 9.48
C LYS A 202 -17.28 5.79 10.28
N GLY A 203 -17.32 4.48 9.99
CA GLY A 203 -16.56 3.47 10.73
C GLY A 203 -15.06 3.75 10.78
N VAL A 204 -14.51 4.33 9.72
CA VAL A 204 -13.10 4.75 9.62
C VAL A 204 -12.69 5.78 10.68
N LEU A 205 -13.62 6.47 11.35
CA LEU A 205 -13.31 7.31 12.52
C LEU A 205 -12.53 6.55 13.61
N THR A 206 -12.72 5.23 13.68
CA THR A 206 -12.05 4.37 14.66
C THR A 206 -10.53 4.31 14.51
N SER A 207 -9.94 4.79 13.40
CA SER A 207 -8.49 4.97 13.28
C SER A 207 -7.95 6.11 14.17
N ALA A 208 -8.81 7.03 14.58
CA ALA A 208 -8.51 8.11 15.52
C ALA A 208 -8.96 7.79 16.94
N ARG A 209 -9.44 6.57 17.26
CA ARG A 209 -9.97 6.25 18.60
C ARG A 209 -8.87 6.35 19.68
N GLU A 210 -9.07 7.16 20.71
CA GLU A 210 -8.21 7.18 21.90
C GLU A 210 -9.00 7.54 23.16
N ALA A 211 -8.56 7.01 24.30
CA ALA A 211 -9.08 7.35 25.61
C ALA A 211 -8.22 8.48 26.19
N CYS A 212 -8.75 9.70 26.17
CA CYS A 212 -8.09 10.84 26.79
C CYS A 212 -8.29 10.81 28.31
N GLU A 213 -7.51 9.99 29.03
CA GLU A 213 -7.45 10.05 30.50
C GLU A 213 -6.38 11.04 30.96
N GLY A 214 -6.79 12.29 31.18
CA GLY A 214 -5.98 13.33 31.81
C GLY A 214 -5.30 14.31 30.83
N ASN A 215 -4.97 15.50 31.34
CA ASN A 215 -4.41 16.61 30.56
C ASN A 215 -2.89 16.48 30.30
N GLN A 216 -2.26 15.35 30.60
CA GLN A 216 -0.81 15.18 30.43
C GLN A 216 -0.49 14.19 29.31
N PRO A 217 0.38 14.54 28.35
CA PRO A 217 0.75 13.64 27.28
C PRO A 217 1.57 12.46 27.82
N SER A 218 1.29 11.28 27.30
CA SER A 218 2.03 10.06 27.64
C SER A 218 3.53 10.20 27.39
N ARG A 219 4.36 9.67 28.29
CA ARG A 219 5.84 9.69 28.15
C ARG A 219 6.29 8.90 26.92
N LEU A 220 5.49 7.97 26.42
CA LEU A 220 5.81 7.19 25.23
C LEU A 220 5.81 8.06 23.96
N LEU A 221 5.13 9.21 23.93
CA LEU A 221 5.27 10.17 22.82
C LEU A 221 6.67 10.79 22.74
N ASN A 222 7.41 10.82 23.85
CA ASN A 222 8.75 11.39 23.88
C ASN A 222 9.78 10.40 23.28
N PHE A 223 10.39 10.82 22.18
CA PHE A 223 11.36 10.01 21.43
C PHE A 223 12.60 9.65 22.27
N ASP A 224 13.12 10.59 23.06
CA ASP A 224 14.30 10.37 23.91
C ASP A 224 14.00 9.44 25.09
N TYR A 225 12.76 9.46 25.59
CA TYR A 225 12.31 8.49 26.58
C TYR A 225 12.37 7.06 26.02
N ARG A 226 11.72 6.81 24.86
CA ARG A 226 11.71 5.48 24.24
C ARG A 226 13.12 5.01 23.87
N ARG A 227 13.94 5.89 23.28
CA ARG A 227 15.35 5.60 22.94
C ARG A 227 16.15 5.16 24.17
N ARG A 228 16.02 5.87 25.29
CA ARG A 228 16.72 5.55 26.54
C ARG A 228 16.27 4.22 27.13
N GLN A 229 14.99 3.88 27.07
CA GLN A 229 14.51 2.56 27.53
C GLN A 229 15.05 1.43 26.66
N LEU A 230 15.02 1.61 25.34
CA LEU A 230 15.60 0.66 24.39
C LEU A 230 17.09 0.44 24.68
N GLN A 231 17.88 1.51 24.83
CA GLN A 231 19.31 1.41 25.11
C GLN A 231 19.61 0.61 26.39
N ARG A 232 18.84 0.84 27.47
CA ARG A 232 18.99 0.09 28.72
C ARG A 232 18.75 -1.41 28.53
N GLN A 233 17.70 -1.78 27.80
CA GLN A 233 17.39 -3.19 27.55
C GLN A 233 18.36 -3.84 26.57
N LEU A 234 18.87 -3.09 25.59
CA LEU A 234 19.92 -3.59 24.68
C LEU A 234 21.21 -3.88 25.44
N SER A 235 21.63 -3.04 26.38
CA SER A 235 22.81 -3.32 27.22
C SER A 235 22.63 -4.58 28.08
N ALA A 236 21.42 -4.81 28.62
CA ALA A 236 21.13 -6.05 29.34
C ALA A 236 21.15 -7.28 28.42
N LEU A 237 20.64 -7.14 27.19
CA LEU A 237 20.67 -8.22 26.19
C LEU A 237 22.10 -8.54 25.72
N GLU A 238 22.97 -7.54 25.63
CA GLU A 238 24.39 -7.73 25.33
C GLU A 238 25.10 -8.49 26.45
N ALA A 239 24.80 -8.17 27.72
CA ALA A 239 25.31 -8.94 28.86
C ALA A 239 24.84 -10.41 28.83
N TRP A 240 23.55 -10.66 28.57
CA TRP A 240 23.02 -12.01 28.39
C TRP A 240 23.75 -12.78 27.28
N LYS A 241 23.98 -12.13 26.13
CA LYS A 241 24.71 -12.76 25.03
C LYS A 241 26.12 -13.16 25.45
N GLN A 242 26.81 -12.30 26.19
CA GLN A 242 28.17 -12.58 26.66
C GLN A 242 28.18 -13.78 27.62
N GLU A 243 27.24 -13.82 28.57
CA GLU A 243 27.09 -14.92 29.53
C GLU A 243 26.86 -16.27 28.82
N GLU A 244 25.94 -16.34 27.85
CA GLU A 244 25.71 -17.57 27.07
C GLU A 244 26.95 -18.01 26.27
N MET A 245 27.72 -17.05 25.75
CA MET A 245 28.95 -17.34 25.02
C MET A 245 30.07 -17.84 25.96
N ASP A 246 30.12 -17.33 27.19
CA ASP A 246 31.07 -17.78 28.21
C ASP A 246 30.70 -19.20 28.70
N ASP A 247 29.42 -19.47 28.97
CA ASP A 247 28.92 -20.80 29.32
C ASP A 247 29.25 -21.84 28.24
N LEU A 248 29.10 -21.48 26.96
CA LEU A 248 29.47 -22.34 25.84
C LEU A 248 30.98 -22.62 25.75
N ALA A 249 31.82 -21.67 26.19
CA ALA A 249 33.27 -21.87 26.23
C ALA A 249 33.68 -22.82 27.35
N ASP A 250 32.92 -22.84 28.45
CA ASP A 250 33.15 -23.72 29.61
C ASP A 250 32.59 -25.15 29.41
N MET A 251 31.76 -25.40 28.38
CA MET A 251 31.29 -26.73 27.98
C MET A 251 32.42 -27.57 27.32
N VAL A 252 33.42 -27.99 28.10
CA VAL A 252 34.51 -28.87 27.67
C VAL A 252 34.33 -30.25 28.31
N ASP A 253 33.57 -31.15 27.67
CA ASP A 253 33.53 -32.58 28.04
C ASP A 253 33.10 -33.53 26.89
N LEU A 254 33.27 -33.11 25.63
CA LEU A 254 32.96 -33.91 24.44
C LEU A 254 34.24 -34.29 23.64
N PRO A 255 34.21 -35.37 22.83
CA PRO A 255 35.33 -35.72 21.95
C PRO A 255 35.67 -34.59 20.96
N THR A 256 36.96 -34.27 20.80
CA THR A 256 37.50 -33.06 20.16
C THR A 256 36.87 -32.71 18.80
N ASP A 257 36.57 -33.71 17.97
CA ASP A 257 36.06 -33.52 16.59
C ASP A 257 34.56 -33.15 16.54
N MET A 258 33.79 -33.49 17.60
CA MET A 258 32.36 -33.19 17.75
C MET A 258 32.11 -31.90 18.53
N VAL A 259 33.11 -31.41 19.27
CA VAL A 259 33.06 -30.16 20.03
C VAL A 259 32.98 -28.97 19.08
N GLU A 260 33.91 -28.83 18.14
CA GLU A 260 33.99 -27.63 17.29
C GLU A 260 32.72 -27.39 16.45
N LEU A 261 32.17 -28.43 15.82
CA LEU A 261 30.93 -28.35 15.03
C LEU A 261 29.71 -28.03 15.90
N SER A 262 29.63 -28.58 17.11
CA SER A 262 28.53 -28.33 18.03
C SER A 262 28.62 -26.91 18.61
N THR A 263 29.80 -26.47 19.03
CA THR A 263 30.05 -25.12 19.54
C THR A 263 29.77 -24.05 18.48
N MET A 264 30.19 -24.25 17.23
CA MET A 264 29.85 -23.31 16.13
C MET A 264 28.33 -23.23 15.89
N ARG A 265 27.63 -24.37 15.96
CA ARG A 265 26.18 -24.40 15.83
C ARG A 265 25.51 -23.64 16.97
N TYR A 266 25.88 -23.92 18.21
CA TYR A 266 25.29 -23.28 19.39
C TYR A 266 25.59 -21.78 19.43
N ALA A 267 26.81 -21.34 19.13
CA ALA A 267 27.14 -19.93 18.99
C ALA A 267 26.27 -19.25 17.90
N GLY A 268 26.02 -19.94 16.79
CA GLY A 268 25.10 -19.47 15.76
C GLY A 268 23.63 -19.39 16.22
N GLU A 269 23.19 -20.29 17.10
CA GLU A 269 21.86 -20.26 17.72
C GLU A 269 21.72 -19.09 18.72
N VAL A 270 22.77 -18.82 19.53
CA VAL A 270 22.86 -17.66 20.42
C VAL A 270 22.79 -16.36 19.62
N GLU A 271 23.59 -16.23 18.54
CA GLU A 271 23.57 -15.04 17.69
C GLU A 271 22.18 -14.81 17.07
N LYS A 272 21.54 -15.86 16.53
CA LYS A 272 20.17 -15.76 15.98
C LYS A 272 19.17 -15.33 17.07
N SER A 273 19.29 -15.85 18.28
CA SER A 273 18.44 -15.49 19.41
C SER A 273 18.66 -14.05 19.86
N TYR A 274 19.91 -13.59 19.96
CA TYR A 274 20.26 -12.20 20.21
C TYR A 274 19.64 -11.27 19.18
N GLN A 275 19.78 -11.55 17.89
CA GLN A 275 19.20 -10.72 16.82
C GLN A 275 17.66 -10.70 16.88
N ARG A 276 17.01 -11.83 17.18
CA ARG A 276 15.55 -11.90 17.35
C ARG A 276 15.07 -11.03 18.52
N GLN A 277 15.71 -11.17 19.69
CA GLN A 277 15.37 -10.39 20.88
C GLN A 277 15.63 -8.90 20.64
N ARG A 278 16.78 -8.54 20.05
CA ARG A 278 17.11 -7.16 19.68
C ARG A 278 16.05 -6.52 18.78
N ARG A 279 15.58 -7.23 17.75
CA ARG A 279 14.47 -6.76 16.89
C ARG A 279 13.18 -6.58 17.67
N SER A 280 12.80 -7.55 18.51
CA SER A 280 11.60 -7.44 19.36
C SER A 280 11.64 -6.23 20.30
N LEU A 281 12.81 -5.91 20.87
CA LEU A 281 13.00 -4.71 21.68
C LEU A 281 12.87 -3.42 20.83
N GLN A 282 13.46 -3.41 19.63
CA GLN A 282 13.30 -2.31 18.68
C GLN A 282 11.85 -2.10 18.28
N ASP A 283 11.09 -3.18 18.06
CA ASP A 283 9.67 -3.08 17.72
C ASP A 283 8.88 -2.53 18.91
N THR A 284 9.07 -3.08 20.11
CA THR A 284 8.42 -2.65 21.34
C THR A 284 8.55 -1.14 21.59
N TRP A 285 9.75 -0.58 21.46
CA TRP A 285 10.00 0.85 21.76
C TRP A 285 9.96 1.76 20.53
N GLY A 286 10.13 1.22 19.33
CA GLY A 286 10.22 1.98 18.09
C GLY A 286 8.89 2.09 17.38
N THR A 287 8.27 0.94 17.08
CA THR A 287 7.16 0.83 16.12
C THR A 287 5.83 0.47 16.77
N GLU A 288 5.84 -0.27 17.88
CA GLU A 288 4.65 -0.88 18.49
C GLU A 288 4.27 -0.31 19.85
N PHE A 289 5.00 0.68 20.38
CA PHE A 289 4.79 1.23 21.71
C PHE A 289 3.35 1.72 22.00
N TRP A 290 2.59 2.04 20.95
CA TRP A 290 1.22 2.53 21.01
C TRP A 290 0.18 1.42 20.82
N LYS A 291 0.58 0.22 20.37
CA LYS A 291 -0.35 -0.88 20.12
C LYS A 291 -0.90 -1.42 21.42
N ASN A 292 -2.20 -1.72 21.44
CA ASN A 292 -2.94 -2.21 22.61
C ASN A 292 -2.94 -1.25 23.82
N ASP A 293 -2.59 0.01 23.60
CA ASP A 293 -2.68 1.06 24.61
C ASP A 293 -3.82 2.03 24.23
N PRO A 294 -4.87 2.15 25.06
CA PRO A 294 -6.02 2.98 24.74
C PRO A 294 -5.69 4.49 24.72
N GLU A 295 -4.58 4.95 25.30
CA GLU A 295 -4.16 6.36 25.24
C GLU A 295 -3.76 6.79 23.82
N PHE A 296 -3.50 5.83 22.93
CA PHE A 296 -3.06 6.10 21.55
C PHE A 296 -4.07 5.64 20.52
N SER A 297 -4.47 6.56 19.67
CA SER A 297 -5.12 6.16 18.42
C SER A 297 -4.13 5.55 17.44
N PRO A 298 -4.58 4.62 16.57
CA PRO A 298 -3.76 4.12 15.48
C PRO A 298 -3.13 5.25 14.64
N LEU A 299 -3.89 6.29 14.32
CA LEU A 299 -3.39 7.42 13.52
C LEU A 299 -2.31 8.22 14.26
N ARG A 300 -2.51 8.54 15.56
CA ARG A 300 -1.51 9.24 16.38
C ARG A 300 -0.26 8.38 16.59
N GLY A 301 -0.44 7.12 16.95
CA GLY A 301 0.65 6.16 17.17
C GLY A 301 1.53 6.00 15.93
N SER A 302 0.92 5.76 14.77
CA SER A 302 1.62 5.63 13.49
C SER A 302 2.39 6.89 13.08
N LEU A 303 1.89 8.10 13.37
CA LEU A 303 2.64 9.35 13.17
C LEU A 303 3.81 9.47 14.16
N ALA A 304 3.57 9.15 15.44
CA ALA A 304 4.53 9.30 16.52
C ALA A 304 5.74 8.35 16.41
N VAL A 305 5.60 7.20 15.72
CA VAL A 305 6.73 6.34 15.32
C VAL A 305 7.80 7.15 14.59
N TRP A 306 7.38 8.09 13.74
CA TRP A 306 8.25 8.95 12.92
C TRP A 306 8.51 10.34 13.54
N GLY A 307 8.08 10.55 14.79
CA GLY A 307 8.17 11.86 15.44
C GLY A 307 7.26 12.92 14.82
N LEU A 308 6.17 12.49 14.16
CA LEU A 308 5.17 13.36 13.55
C LEU A 308 3.94 13.51 14.45
N THR A 309 3.20 14.60 14.27
CA THR A 309 1.90 14.83 14.93
C THR A 309 0.77 14.97 13.91
N ALA A 310 -0.47 15.14 14.38
CA ALA A 310 -1.59 15.47 13.52
C ALA A 310 -1.27 16.67 12.63
N ASP A 311 -0.62 17.72 13.19
CA ASP A 311 0.25 18.78 12.61
C ASP A 311 0.86 18.52 11.22
N ASP A 312 1.47 17.34 11.07
CA ASP A 312 2.33 17.05 9.94
C ASP A 312 1.60 16.39 8.77
N ILE A 313 0.30 16.10 8.92
CA ILE A 313 -0.56 15.73 7.79
C ILE A 313 -0.72 16.96 6.88
N GLY A 314 -0.09 16.90 5.71
CA GLY A 314 -0.01 18.03 4.78
C GLY A 314 -0.99 17.97 3.61
N LEU A 315 -1.64 16.83 3.39
CA LEU A 315 -2.74 16.68 2.43
C LEU A 315 -3.65 15.51 2.80
N ALA A 316 -4.91 15.58 2.35
CA ALA A 316 -5.84 14.47 2.38
C ALA A 316 -6.36 14.18 0.96
N SER A 317 -6.04 12.99 0.44
CA SER A 317 -6.57 12.48 -0.82
C SER A 317 -7.92 11.83 -0.57
N PHE A 318 -8.97 12.50 -1.00
CA PHE A 318 -10.34 12.08 -0.79
C PHE A 318 -10.77 11.08 -1.84
N HIS A 319 -11.63 10.15 -1.43
CA HIS A 319 -12.38 9.30 -2.32
C HIS A 319 -13.16 10.19 -3.28
N GLY A 320 -13.81 11.25 -2.78
CA GLY A 320 -14.24 12.42 -3.55
C GLY A 320 -14.94 12.04 -4.86
N THR A 321 -16.11 11.43 -4.76
CA THR A 321 -16.80 10.82 -5.91
C THR A 321 -17.74 11.78 -6.64
N SER A 322 -17.89 13.03 -6.20
CA SER A 322 -18.89 13.96 -6.77
C SER A 322 -20.34 13.54 -6.47
N THR A 323 -20.52 12.69 -5.45
CA THR A 323 -21.85 12.37 -4.90
C THR A 323 -22.12 13.21 -3.66
N VAL A 324 -23.39 13.57 -3.43
CA VAL A 324 -23.78 14.43 -2.30
C VAL A 324 -23.42 13.77 -0.96
N ALA A 325 -23.76 12.49 -0.82
CA ALA A 325 -23.57 11.72 0.42
C ALA A 325 -22.10 11.49 0.75
N ASN A 326 -21.28 11.04 -0.22
CA ASN A 326 -19.87 10.73 0.02
C ASN A 326 -19.09 11.97 0.44
N ASP A 327 -19.12 13.03 -0.37
CA ASP A 327 -18.19 14.14 -0.21
C ASP A 327 -18.44 14.89 1.10
N LYS A 328 -19.70 14.97 1.54
CA LYS A 328 -20.05 15.50 2.87
C LYS A 328 -19.60 14.59 4.00
N ASN A 329 -19.89 13.28 3.90
CA ASN A 329 -19.50 12.31 4.93
C ASN A 329 -17.99 12.25 5.12
N GLU A 330 -17.24 12.18 4.03
CA GLU A 330 -15.78 12.11 4.04
C GLU A 330 -15.13 13.37 4.62
N SER A 331 -15.68 14.54 4.30
CA SER A 331 -15.26 15.82 4.90
C SER A 331 -15.50 15.84 6.42
N ASP A 332 -16.66 15.37 6.87
CA ASP A 332 -17.00 15.27 8.28
C ASP A 332 -16.10 14.29 9.04
N VAL A 333 -15.80 13.13 8.44
CA VAL A 333 -14.88 12.14 8.98
C VAL A 333 -13.48 12.76 9.18
N LEU A 334 -12.92 13.39 8.14
CA LEU A 334 -11.61 14.05 8.25
C LEU A 334 -11.63 15.11 9.36
N ASN A 335 -12.60 15.99 9.34
CA ASN A 335 -12.70 17.10 10.29
C ASN A 335 -12.81 16.59 11.73
N THR A 336 -13.62 15.56 11.95
CA THR A 336 -13.82 14.95 13.27
C THR A 336 -12.55 14.26 13.76
N GLN A 337 -11.84 13.51 12.91
CA GLN A 337 -10.56 12.89 13.28
C GLN A 337 -9.54 13.95 13.67
N LEU A 338 -9.33 14.97 12.83
CA LEU A 338 -8.32 16.00 13.09
C LEU A 338 -8.66 16.79 14.37
N LYS A 339 -9.93 17.12 14.58
CA LYS A 339 -10.40 17.76 15.82
C LYS A 339 -10.14 16.89 17.04
N HIS A 340 -10.42 15.59 16.96
CA HIS A 340 -10.24 14.66 18.06
C HIS A 340 -8.76 14.41 18.38
N LEU A 341 -7.87 14.52 17.39
CA LEU A 341 -6.42 14.39 17.54
C LEU A 341 -5.71 15.71 17.88
N ASP A 342 -6.45 16.70 18.38
CA ASP A 342 -5.96 18.02 18.78
C ASP A 342 -5.16 18.74 17.68
N ARG A 343 -5.55 18.57 16.41
CA ARG A 343 -4.99 19.38 15.32
C ARG A 343 -5.15 20.86 15.66
N THR A 344 -4.08 21.63 15.52
CA THR A 344 -4.03 23.06 15.85
C THR A 344 -5.09 23.82 15.04
N PRO A 345 -5.99 24.61 15.66
CA PRO A 345 -6.95 25.43 14.94
C PRO A 345 -6.26 26.35 13.92
N GLY A 346 -6.78 26.40 12.69
CA GLY A 346 -6.18 27.13 11.57
C GLY A 346 -5.12 26.33 10.78
N HIS A 347 -4.61 25.21 11.30
CA HIS A 347 -3.80 24.26 10.52
C HIS A 347 -4.69 23.39 9.62
N VAL A 348 -5.24 23.98 8.57
CA VAL A 348 -6.07 23.29 7.57
C VAL A 348 -5.28 22.26 6.76
N VAL A 349 -5.96 21.23 6.28
CA VAL A 349 -5.41 20.18 5.41
C VAL A 349 -5.97 20.34 3.99
N PRO A 350 -5.12 20.62 2.99
CA PRO A 350 -5.50 20.59 1.58
C PRO A 350 -6.14 19.26 1.17
N VAL A 351 -7.34 19.34 0.59
CA VAL A 351 -8.09 18.20 0.06
C VAL A 351 -7.81 18.03 -1.43
N VAL A 352 -7.41 16.83 -1.82
CA VAL A 352 -7.17 16.44 -3.21
C VAL A 352 -8.25 15.46 -3.66
N CYS A 353 -9.07 15.86 -4.63
CA CYS A 353 -10.13 15.04 -5.20
C CYS A 353 -9.78 14.56 -6.61
N GLN A 354 -8.81 13.64 -6.76
CA GLN A 354 -8.25 13.23 -8.06
C GLN A 354 -9.30 12.81 -9.11
N LYS A 355 -10.46 12.29 -8.68
CA LYS A 355 -11.54 11.83 -9.56
C LYS A 355 -12.20 12.91 -10.39
N TRP A 356 -11.96 14.19 -10.09
CA TRP A 356 -12.35 15.29 -10.99
C TRP A 356 -11.75 15.09 -12.40
N LEU A 357 -10.52 14.54 -12.46
CA LEU A 357 -9.78 14.29 -13.70
C LEU A 357 -9.96 12.85 -14.21
N THR A 358 -9.85 11.87 -13.31
CA THR A 358 -9.76 10.45 -13.71
C THR A 358 -11.11 9.76 -13.84
N GLY A 359 -12.19 10.40 -13.39
CA GLY A 359 -13.41 9.68 -13.04
C GLY A 359 -13.17 8.67 -11.90
N HIS A 360 -14.16 7.83 -11.64
CA HIS A 360 -14.12 6.81 -10.61
C HIS A 360 -13.91 5.41 -11.21
N PRO A 361 -12.71 4.82 -11.07
CA PRO A 361 -12.40 3.53 -11.69
C PRO A 361 -12.95 2.31 -10.94
N LYS A 362 -13.80 2.47 -9.93
CA LYS A 362 -14.18 1.44 -8.94
C LYS A 362 -12.97 0.93 -8.13
N GLY A 363 -12.65 -0.36 -8.17
CA GLY A 363 -11.64 -1.02 -7.35
C GLY A 363 -10.21 -0.42 -7.35
N PRO A 364 -9.68 0.12 -8.47
CA PRO A 364 -8.39 0.82 -8.54
C PRO A 364 -8.34 2.17 -7.82
N ALA A 365 -9.48 2.72 -7.37
CA ALA A 365 -9.59 4.12 -6.98
C ALA A 365 -8.53 4.55 -5.96
N ALA A 366 -8.35 3.80 -4.87
CA ALA A 366 -7.37 4.15 -3.85
C ALA A 366 -5.91 3.94 -4.30
N SER A 367 -5.64 3.06 -5.27
CA SER A 367 -4.30 2.91 -5.84
C SER A 367 -3.92 4.13 -6.68
N PHE A 368 -4.86 4.69 -7.45
CA PHE A 368 -4.62 5.95 -8.16
C PHE A 368 -4.37 7.10 -7.19
N MET A 369 -5.13 7.14 -6.10
CA MET A 369 -4.98 8.13 -5.04
C MET A 369 -3.63 7.98 -4.33
N LEU A 370 -3.20 6.75 -4.00
CA LEU A 370 -1.90 6.47 -3.42
C LEU A 370 -0.75 6.91 -4.33
N ASN A 371 -0.84 6.61 -5.63
CA ASN A 371 0.13 7.09 -6.61
C ASN A 371 0.21 8.63 -6.62
N GLY A 372 -0.94 9.32 -6.55
CA GLY A 372 -1.00 10.78 -6.48
C GLY A 372 -0.43 11.36 -5.18
N VAL A 373 -0.69 10.73 -4.02
CA VAL A 373 -0.12 11.14 -2.74
C VAL A 373 1.39 10.98 -2.75
N ILE A 374 1.90 9.84 -3.21
CA ILE A 374 3.34 9.60 -3.35
C ILE A 374 4.01 10.63 -4.26
N GLN A 375 3.37 10.98 -5.38
CA GLN A 375 3.87 12.03 -6.28
C GLN A 375 3.89 13.40 -5.59
N SER A 376 2.86 13.71 -4.80
CA SER A 376 2.76 14.97 -4.05
C SER A 376 3.83 15.07 -2.97
N LEU A 377 4.05 13.98 -2.20
CA LEU A 377 5.11 13.90 -1.19
C LEU A 377 6.49 14.22 -1.80
N ARG A 378 6.80 13.62 -2.96
CA ARG A 378 8.10 13.78 -3.62
C ARG A 378 8.33 15.13 -4.28
N THR A 379 7.27 15.78 -4.73
CA THR A 379 7.37 17.02 -5.52
C THR A 379 7.05 18.27 -4.70
N GLY A 380 6.39 18.11 -3.55
CA GLY A 380 5.79 19.22 -2.80
C GLY A 380 4.59 19.86 -3.51
N LEU A 381 4.17 19.35 -4.67
CA LEU A 381 3.04 19.89 -5.41
C LEU A 381 1.74 19.25 -4.92
N ILE A 382 0.79 20.08 -4.48
CA ILE A 382 -0.58 19.64 -4.15
C ILE A 382 -1.48 20.02 -5.33
N PRO A 383 -2.03 19.05 -6.08
CA PRO A 383 -2.88 19.35 -7.22
C PRO A 383 -4.26 19.85 -6.78
N GLY A 384 -4.72 20.95 -7.38
CA GLY A 384 -6.08 21.47 -7.17
C GLY A 384 -7.13 20.70 -7.97
N ASN A 385 -8.36 20.70 -7.47
CA ASN A 385 -9.53 20.26 -8.20
C ASN A 385 -9.97 21.35 -9.19
N ARG A 386 -9.58 21.24 -10.47
CA ARG A 386 -9.89 22.29 -11.45
C ARG A 386 -11.38 22.44 -11.75
N ASN A 387 -12.18 21.43 -11.42
CA ASN A 387 -13.64 21.47 -11.51
C ASN A 387 -14.32 21.95 -10.23
N ALA A 388 -13.56 22.36 -9.21
CA ALA A 388 -14.10 23.01 -8.01
C ALA A 388 -14.51 24.46 -8.33
N ASP A 389 -15.59 24.60 -9.10
CA ASP A 389 -16.14 25.88 -9.55
C ASP A 389 -16.74 26.69 -8.40
N ASN A 390 -17.51 26.03 -7.52
CA ASN A 390 -17.98 26.59 -6.28
C ASN A 390 -18.13 25.48 -5.23
N ILE A 391 -17.48 25.65 -4.08
CA ILE A 391 -17.53 24.66 -2.99
C ILE A 391 -18.93 24.60 -2.38
N GLY A 392 -19.40 23.40 -2.03
CA GLY A 392 -20.68 23.23 -1.33
C GLY A 392 -20.71 24.00 -0.02
N LYS A 393 -21.76 24.82 0.19
CA LYS A 393 -21.90 25.66 1.40
C LYS A 393 -21.92 24.82 2.68
N GLU A 394 -22.46 23.62 2.61
CA GLU A 394 -22.48 22.66 3.71
C GLU A 394 -21.10 22.14 4.11
N LEU A 395 -20.06 22.38 3.30
CA LEU A 395 -18.69 22.00 3.61
C LEU A 395 -17.93 23.09 4.38
N GLU A 396 -18.49 24.31 4.46
CA GLU A 396 -17.90 25.43 5.22
C GLU A 396 -17.76 25.12 6.72
N SER A 397 -18.59 24.23 7.28
CA SER A 397 -18.53 23.83 8.68
C SER A 397 -17.36 22.91 9.04
N PHE A 398 -16.53 22.51 8.07
CA PHE A 398 -15.40 21.61 8.29
C PHE A 398 -14.10 22.40 8.37
N ASP A 399 -13.84 22.99 9.55
CA ASP A 399 -12.75 23.92 9.84
C ASP A 399 -11.33 23.42 9.47
N TYR A 400 -11.12 22.10 9.40
CA TYR A 400 -9.81 21.51 9.11
C TYR A 400 -9.61 21.11 7.64
N ALA A 401 -10.62 21.26 6.77
CA ALA A 401 -10.52 20.89 5.36
C ALA A 401 -10.36 22.13 4.46
N LEU A 402 -9.34 22.15 3.60
CA LEU A 402 -9.13 23.20 2.61
C LEU A 402 -9.33 22.65 1.19
N TYR A 403 -10.39 23.08 0.51
CA TYR A 403 -10.71 22.64 -0.85
C TYR A 403 -10.05 23.56 -1.89
N LEU A 404 -9.05 23.04 -2.60
CA LEU A 404 -8.27 23.80 -3.57
C LEU A 404 -8.84 23.66 -4.99
N SER A 405 -9.02 24.78 -5.70
CA SER A 405 -9.34 24.77 -7.15
C SER A 405 -8.11 24.83 -8.05
N LYS A 406 -6.97 25.30 -7.52
CA LYS A 406 -5.70 25.44 -8.23
C LYS A 406 -4.60 24.71 -7.47
N SER A 407 -3.62 24.20 -8.21
CA SER A 407 -2.46 23.56 -7.60
C SER A 407 -1.62 24.57 -6.82
N ILE A 408 -1.06 24.13 -5.71
CA ILE A 408 -0.12 24.90 -4.89
C ILE A 408 1.19 24.15 -4.78
N GLN A 409 2.31 24.88 -4.85
CA GLN A 409 3.64 24.33 -4.58
C GLN A 409 3.98 24.62 -3.12
N THR A 410 4.32 23.59 -2.36
CA THR A 410 4.79 23.71 -0.98
C THR A 410 6.31 23.56 -0.91
N SER A 411 6.89 23.83 0.26
CA SER A 411 8.29 23.55 0.56
C SER A 411 8.59 22.07 0.85
N GLY A 412 7.56 21.21 0.87
CA GLY A 412 7.64 19.81 1.25
C GLY A 412 6.36 19.34 1.93
N ILE A 413 6.12 18.03 1.91
CA ILE A 413 4.96 17.40 2.53
C ILE A 413 5.46 16.18 3.30
N LYS A 414 5.18 16.15 4.61
CA LYS A 414 5.68 15.09 5.50
C LYS A 414 4.81 13.84 5.48
N ALA A 415 3.50 14.03 5.52
CA ALA A 415 2.54 12.93 5.47
C ALA A 415 1.29 13.28 4.66
N GLY A 416 0.66 12.27 4.08
CA GLY A 416 -0.61 12.36 3.36
C GLY A 416 -1.58 11.28 3.84
N LEU A 417 -2.86 11.64 3.93
CA LEU A 417 -3.94 10.76 4.34
C LEU A 417 -4.78 10.37 3.13
N ILE A 418 -5.18 9.11 3.03
CA ILE A 418 -6.01 8.60 1.94
C ILE A 418 -7.24 7.97 2.55
N LYS A 419 -8.43 8.32 2.07
CA LYS A 419 -9.70 7.72 2.49
C LYS A 419 -10.41 7.11 1.30
N SER A 420 -11.00 5.95 1.48
CA SER A 420 -11.74 5.25 0.44
C SER A 420 -13.00 4.62 1.00
N PHE A 421 -14.13 4.81 0.31
CA PHE A 421 -15.43 4.29 0.73
C PHE A 421 -16.05 3.45 -0.38
N GLY A 422 -16.23 2.17 -0.11
CA GLY A 422 -16.87 1.20 -1.00
C GLY A 422 -18.28 0.85 -0.53
N PHE A 423 -19.12 0.45 -1.50
CA PHE A 423 -20.43 -0.15 -1.20
C PHE A 423 -20.27 -1.38 -0.29
N GLY A 424 -21.28 -1.63 0.54
CA GLY A 424 -21.23 -2.72 1.53
C GLY A 424 -20.45 -2.35 2.78
N GLN A 425 -20.40 -1.05 3.12
CA GLN A 425 -19.69 -0.54 4.29
C GLN A 425 -18.20 -0.91 4.27
N VAL A 426 -17.53 -0.72 3.14
CA VAL A 426 -16.09 -0.96 3.05
C VAL A 426 -15.36 0.38 3.15
N GLY A 427 -15.15 0.85 4.37
CA GLY A 427 -14.31 2.00 4.65
C GLY A 427 -12.84 1.60 4.72
N GLY A 428 -11.95 2.42 4.16
CA GLY A 428 -10.51 2.19 4.19
C GLY A 428 -9.73 3.50 4.34
N GLU A 429 -8.63 3.44 5.09
CA GLU A 429 -7.76 4.58 5.34
C GLU A 429 -6.29 4.18 5.27
N LEU A 430 -5.46 5.01 4.63
CA LEU A 430 -4.01 4.86 4.59
C LEU A 430 -3.33 6.15 5.05
N LEU A 431 -2.31 6.02 5.89
CA LEU A 431 -1.36 7.09 6.20
C LEU A 431 -0.05 6.83 5.45
N VAL A 432 0.37 7.79 4.64
CA VAL A 432 1.62 7.72 3.88
C VAL A 432 2.59 8.78 4.40
N VAL A 433 3.78 8.37 4.83
CA VAL A 433 4.86 9.25 5.31
C VAL A 433 5.95 9.36 4.24
N HIS A 434 6.58 10.53 4.16
CA HIS A 434 7.68 10.81 3.24
C HIS A 434 8.85 9.82 3.45
N PRO A 435 9.47 9.27 2.39
CA PRO A 435 10.48 8.21 2.50
C PRO A 435 11.75 8.63 3.28
N ASP A 436 12.10 9.91 3.28
CA ASP A 436 13.28 10.43 3.98
C ASP A 436 13.27 10.13 5.49
N TYR A 437 12.08 9.99 6.10
CA TYR A 437 11.97 9.61 7.51
C TYR A 437 12.56 8.22 7.79
N LEU A 438 12.44 7.28 6.84
CA LEU A 438 13.09 5.97 6.91
C LEU A 438 14.58 6.09 6.61
N LEU A 439 14.96 6.81 5.55
CA LEU A 439 16.37 6.94 5.17
C LEU A 439 17.22 7.61 6.27
N ALA A 440 16.62 8.54 7.01
CA ALA A 440 17.25 9.20 8.16
C ALA A 440 17.54 8.25 9.35
N THR A 441 16.97 7.04 9.35
CA THR A 441 17.27 6.01 10.36
C THR A 441 18.54 5.22 10.09
N LEU A 442 19.09 5.32 8.87
CA LEU A 442 20.28 4.59 8.44
C LEU A 442 21.55 5.29 8.90
N THR A 443 22.60 4.51 9.16
CA THR A 443 23.95 5.09 9.30
C THR A 443 24.40 5.67 7.97
N ARG A 444 25.40 6.55 8.00
CA ARG A 444 25.94 7.15 6.77
C ARG A 444 26.42 6.08 5.78
N GLU A 445 27.10 5.06 6.27
CA GLU A 445 27.61 3.93 5.49
C GLU A 445 26.46 3.13 4.82
N GLN A 446 25.42 2.81 5.59
CA GLN A 446 24.25 2.10 5.07
C GLN A 446 23.52 2.91 4.00
N LEU A 447 23.40 4.22 4.20
CA LEU A 447 22.78 5.12 3.22
C LEU A 447 23.61 5.22 1.95
N ASP A 448 24.94 5.30 2.05
CA ASP A 448 25.84 5.33 0.89
C ASP A 448 25.79 4.01 0.10
N GLU A 449 25.74 2.85 0.79
CA GLU A 449 25.54 1.54 0.14
C GLU A 449 24.18 1.46 -0.57
N TYR A 450 23.11 1.88 0.10
CA TYR A 450 21.76 1.93 -0.48
C TYR A 450 21.73 2.81 -1.74
N ASN A 451 22.31 4.01 -1.67
CA ASN A 451 22.35 4.94 -2.79
C ASN A 451 23.13 4.38 -3.99
N ALA A 452 24.23 3.67 -3.75
CA ALA A 452 24.99 3.01 -4.82
C ALA A 452 24.15 1.95 -5.55
N LYS A 453 23.42 1.11 -4.81
CA LYS A 453 22.49 0.12 -5.39
C LYS A 453 21.33 0.80 -6.13
N LEU A 454 20.74 1.83 -5.53
CA LEU A 454 19.63 2.59 -6.10
C LEU A 454 20.01 3.24 -7.44
N GLN A 455 21.22 3.81 -7.53
CA GLN A 455 21.70 4.44 -8.76
C GLN A 455 21.82 3.42 -9.89
N GLN A 456 22.38 2.24 -9.62
CA GLN A 456 22.48 1.15 -10.60
C GLN A 456 21.10 0.69 -11.09
N ARG A 457 20.14 0.52 -10.17
CA ARG A 457 18.76 0.12 -10.52
C ARG A 457 18.02 1.18 -11.30
N SER A 458 18.19 2.46 -10.94
CA SER A 458 17.55 3.56 -11.64
C SER A 458 18.04 3.63 -13.08
N ALA A 459 19.35 3.49 -13.31
CA ALA A 459 19.91 3.41 -14.65
C ALA A 459 19.37 2.20 -15.45
N LYS A 460 19.27 1.01 -14.82
CA LYS A 460 18.69 -0.19 -15.45
C LYS A 460 17.22 0.04 -15.87
N SER A 461 16.41 0.61 -14.99
CA SER A 461 15.00 0.92 -15.28
C SER A 461 14.82 2.00 -16.34
N GLU A 462 15.64 3.04 -16.33
CA GLU A 462 15.63 4.07 -17.37
C GLU A 462 16.01 3.49 -18.73
N ARG A 463 17.05 2.64 -18.76
CA ARG A 463 17.47 1.95 -19.98
C ARG A 463 16.36 1.05 -20.51
N TYR A 464 15.74 0.23 -19.66
CA TYR A 464 14.59 -0.61 -20.02
C TYR A 464 13.44 0.20 -20.62
N TRP A 465 13.16 1.38 -20.04
CA TRP A 465 12.12 2.28 -20.55
C TRP A 465 12.49 2.86 -21.92
N GLN A 466 13.74 3.32 -22.09
CA GLN A 466 14.22 3.82 -23.38
C GLN A 466 14.18 2.75 -24.46
N ASP A 467 14.67 1.54 -24.15
CA ASP A 467 14.67 0.39 -25.06
C ASP A 467 13.23 0.01 -25.47
N THR A 468 12.29 0.09 -24.53
CA THR A 468 10.85 -0.08 -24.83
C THR A 468 10.36 0.99 -25.81
N LEU A 469 10.67 2.27 -25.57
CA LEU A 469 10.18 3.38 -26.39
C LEU A 469 10.72 3.37 -27.82
N VAL A 470 11.98 2.94 -28.01
CA VAL A 470 12.59 2.83 -29.34
C VAL A 470 12.24 1.52 -30.05
N GLY A 471 11.51 0.61 -29.39
CA GLY A 471 11.06 -0.65 -29.98
C GLY A 471 12.09 -1.79 -29.93
N ASN A 472 13.11 -1.71 -29.08
CA ASN A 472 14.10 -2.80 -28.91
C ASN A 472 13.47 -4.05 -28.29
N HIS A 473 12.50 -3.88 -27.39
CA HIS A 473 11.69 -4.96 -26.82
C HIS A 473 10.31 -4.44 -26.35
N PRO A 474 9.28 -5.28 -26.20
CA PRO A 474 8.00 -4.86 -25.62
C PRO A 474 8.15 -4.49 -24.14
N PHE A 475 7.27 -3.62 -23.63
CA PHE A 475 7.30 -3.20 -22.22
C PHE A 475 7.03 -4.38 -21.26
N VAL A 476 6.15 -5.29 -21.66
CA VAL A 476 5.84 -6.51 -20.91
C VAL A 476 6.51 -7.67 -21.63
N GLN A 477 7.45 -8.31 -20.94
CA GLN A 477 8.16 -9.48 -21.44
C GLN A 477 7.63 -10.72 -20.72
N VAL A 478 6.83 -11.52 -21.43
CA VAL A 478 6.24 -12.75 -20.90
C VAL A 478 7.32 -13.81 -20.74
N LYS A 479 7.37 -14.47 -19.58
CA LYS A 479 8.28 -15.58 -19.29
C LYS A 479 7.76 -16.87 -19.93
N SER A 480 8.66 -17.64 -20.53
CA SER A 480 8.35 -18.91 -21.19
C SER A 480 8.48 -20.13 -20.27
N HIS A 481 9.26 -20.02 -19.19
CA HIS A 481 9.48 -21.07 -18.21
C HIS A 481 9.75 -20.49 -16.80
N PRO A 482 9.52 -21.26 -15.73
CA PRO A 482 9.92 -20.89 -14.37
C PRO A 482 11.46 -20.74 -14.24
N PRO A 483 11.98 -20.14 -13.16
CA PRO A 483 13.42 -19.98 -12.92
C PRO A 483 14.12 -21.29 -12.48
N PHE A 484 13.40 -22.41 -12.39
CA PHE A 484 13.92 -23.73 -11.98
C PHE A 484 13.43 -24.82 -12.95
N THR A 485 14.18 -25.91 -13.05
CA THR A 485 13.74 -27.09 -13.83
C THR A 485 12.73 -27.92 -13.06
N ALA A 486 12.05 -28.86 -13.73
CA ALA A 486 11.11 -29.77 -13.09
C ALA A 486 11.79 -30.64 -12.00
N GLU A 487 13.06 -30.99 -12.18
CA GLU A 487 13.85 -31.75 -11.20
C GLU A 487 14.22 -30.89 -9.97
N GLN A 488 14.42 -29.58 -10.16
CA GLN A 488 14.75 -28.64 -9.09
C GLN A 488 13.53 -28.14 -8.31
N GLU A 489 12.32 -28.19 -8.89
CA GLU A 489 11.12 -27.57 -8.32
C GLU A 489 10.93 -27.86 -6.82
N LYS A 490 10.94 -29.14 -6.43
CA LYS A 490 10.73 -29.54 -5.04
C LYS A 490 11.86 -29.09 -4.12
N SER A 491 13.11 -29.16 -4.58
CA SER A 491 14.25 -28.77 -3.75
C SER A 491 14.32 -27.25 -3.56
N VAL A 492 13.92 -26.47 -4.58
CA VAL A 492 13.76 -25.03 -4.49
C VAL A 492 12.66 -24.69 -3.49
N TYR A 493 11.46 -25.28 -3.60
CA TYR A 493 10.36 -24.96 -2.69
C TYR A 493 10.65 -25.28 -1.21
N LEU A 494 11.36 -26.37 -0.95
CA LEU A 494 11.63 -26.84 0.42
C LEU A 494 12.85 -26.18 1.06
N ASN A 495 13.74 -25.56 0.28
CA ASN A 495 14.95 -24.92 0.80
C ASN A 495 14.76 -23.40 0.91
N PRO A 496 14.49 -22.84 2.11
CA PRO A 496 14.28 -21.40 2.29
C PRO A 496 15.51 -20.54 1.96
N LEU A 497 16.70 -21.17 1.82
CA LEU A 497 17.95 -20.51 1.44
C LEU A 497 18.23 -20.61 -0.06
N ALA A 498 17.42 -21.30 -0.85
CA ALA A 498 17.57 -21.35 -2.30
C ALA A 498 17.44 -19.94 -2.89
N ARG A 499 18.38 -19.55 -3.75
CA ARG A 499 18.39 -18.28 -4.46
C ARG A 499 18.76 -18.50 -5.92
N ALA A 500 18.07 -17.80 -6.81
CA ALA A 500 18.44 -17.76 -8.22
C ALA A 500 19.77 -17.01 -8.39
N LYS A 501 20.47 -17.27 -9.49
CA LYS A 501 21.66 -16.54 -9.93
C LYS A 501 21.46 -16.10 -11.37
N TYR A 502 22.07 -14.98 -11.73
CA TYR A 502 22.05 -14.50 -13.11
C TYR A 502 23.03 -15.32 -13.93
N ASP A 503 22.53 -15.99 -14.97
CA ASP A 503 23.34 -16.71 -15.93
C ASP A 503 23.59 -15.81 -17.16
N SER A 504 24.81 -15.33 -17.30
CA SER A 504 25.23 -14.48 -18.43
C SER A 504 25.13 -15.17 -19.79
N ALA A 505 25.17 -16.51 -19.84
CA ALA A 505 25.12 -17.23 -21.12
C ALA A 505 23.70 -17.26 -21.70
N SER A 506 22.69 -17.49 -20.85
CA SER A 506 21.29 -17.44 -21.27
C SER A 506 20.64 -16.06 -21.10
N GLY A 507 21.24 -15.16 -20.32
CA GLY A 507 20.70 -13.83 -20.02
C GLY A 507 19.55 -13.84 -19.01
N GLU A 508 19.40 -14.92 -18.23
CA GLU A 508 18.25 -15.18 -17.36
C GLU A 508 18.65 -15.51 -15.93
N TYR A 509 17.72 -15.39 -14.99
CA TYR A 509 17.89 -15.81 -13.60
C TYR A 509 17.42 -17.25 -13.41
N LYS A 510 18.30 -18.12 -12.89
CA LYS A 510 18.06 -19.57 -12.72
C LYS A 510 18.54 -20.08 -11.36
N PHE A 511 17.88 -21.11 -10.81
CA PHE A 511 18.25 -21.76 -9.55
C PHE A 511 19.37 -22.79 -9.70
#